data_AF-A0A9Q1B1P9-F1
#
_entry.id   AF-A0A9Q1B1P9-F1
#
_cell.length_a   1.000
_cell.length_b   1.000
_cell.length_c   1.000
_cell.angle_alpha   90.00
_cell.angle_beta   90.00
_cell.angle_gamma   90.00
#
_symmetry.space_group_name_H-M   'P 1'
#
loop_
_entity.id
_entity.type
_entity.pdbx_description
1 polymer ?
#
loop_
_entity_poly.entity_id
_entity_poly.type
_entity_poly.pdbx_seq_one_letter_code
_entity_poly.pdbx_strand_id
1 'polypeptide(L)'
;MMKRSDSAAAAAAAFAGIGGAGSLLRSSEPPSLSPVASPAAALLEDAADLLVMQRDFAAALDRCERGCESLPGEPEDEERDSSEVLKCSLCVVGIQALAEMNRWREVLPWILQYYHDPECWPPQILELCILLHSKVEEPHLMLDVGNDWLRSSANQHLHPYGLLVQLFLFHVLLPLGRFTEAEELVQSCQALSLEQQVETQERIQEKRRQWLQQEEEDLIPQEKPDVAWKEQLGSVSRKMLTVLAQLGRMLGSLAGRLCWIPYKKTLLAAFMLCLIVVRLDPASPTSLPFIYRLLQLLREARVAVFSPHHRPPLQD
;
A
#
# COMPACT_ATOMS: atom_id res chain seq x y z
N MET A 1 -3.18 8.89 -31.74
CA MET A 1 -4.52 8.27 -31.71
C MET A 1 -4.28 6.76 -31.57
N MET A 2 -4.96 6.11 -30.59
CA MET A 2 -4.73 4.74 -30.08
C MET A 2 -3.39 4.50 -29.36
N LYS A 3 -3.30 3.82 -28.20
CA LYS A 3 -4.29 3.35 -27.22
C LYS A 3 -3.49 3.16 -25.91
N ARG A 4 -3.94 3.81 -24.84
CA ARG A 4 -3.39 3.79 -23.47
C ARG A 4 -4.37 2.98 -22.62
N SER A 5 -3.88 2.27 -21.61
CA SER A 5 -4.54 1.23 -20.79
C SER A 5 -4.30 -0.17 -21.38
N ASP A 6 -3.71 -1.14 -20.70
CA ASP A 6 -4.06 -1.68 -19.38
C ASP A 6 -2.82 -2.28 -18.70
N SER A 7 -2.46 -1.82 -17.50
CA SER A 7 -1.42 -2.50 -16.68
C SER A 7 -1.71 -2.44 -15.18
N ALA A 8 -2.66 -1.61 -14.75
CA ALA A 8 -3.10 -1.53 -13.35
C ALA A 8 -4.21 -2.54 -12.97
N ALA A 9 -4.73 -3.33 -13.92
CA ALA A 9 -5.83 -4.26 -13.67
C ALA A 9 -5.38 -5.72 -13.38
N ALA A 10 -4.10 -6.05 -13.62
CA ALA A 10 -3.61 -7.43 -13.50
C ALA A 10 -3.40 -7.89 -12.04
N ALA A 11 -3.16 -6.96 -11.11
CA ALA A 11 -2.90 -7.30 -9.70
C ALA A 11 -4.18 -7.61 -8.89
N ALA A 12 -5.37 -7.24 -9.38
CA ALA A 12 -6.64 -7.45 -8.68
C ALA A 12 -7.40 -8.71 -9.13
N ALA A 13 -6.93 -9.43 -10.15
CA ALA A 13 -7.64 -10.54 -10.77
C ALA A 13 -7.27 -11.93 -10.22
N ALA A 14 -6.28 -12.03 -9.32
CA ALA A 14 -5.82 -13.31 -8.77
C ALA A 14 -6.74 -13.93 -7.69
N PHE A 15 -7.77 -13.20 -7.23
CA PHE A 15 -8.68 -13.66 -6.15
C PHE A 15 -10.10 -14.04 -6.60
N ALA A 16 -10.43 -13.96 -7.88
CA ALA A 16 -11.79 -14.20 -8.38
C ALA A 16 -11.99 -15.59 -9.01
N GLY A 17 -11.52 -16.64 -8.32
CA GLY A 17 -11.41 -17.99 -8.88
C GLY A 17 -12.14 -19.10 -8.14
N ILE A 18 -13.06 -18.83 -7.20
CA ILE A 18 -13.88 -19.88 -6.57
C ILE A 18 -15.29 -19.33 -6.33
N GLY A 19 -16.18 -19.55 -7.28
CA GLY A 19 -17.58 -19.11 -7.20
C GLY A 19 -18.45 -20.00 -8.07
N GLY A 20 -18.64 -21.23 -7.61
CA GLY A 20 -19.38 -22.28 -8.31
C GLY A 20 -20.85 -21.92 -8.58
N ALA A 21 -21.26 -22.29 -9.78
CA ALA A 21 -22.59 -22.25 -10.36
C ALA A 21 -23.76 -22.44 -9.38
N GLY A 22 -24.69 -21.47 -9.39
CA GLY A 22 -26.05 -21.69 -8.92
C GLY A 22 -26.78 -22.65 -9.85
N SER A 23 -27.09 -23.85 -9.35
CA SER A 23 -28.11 -24.72 -9.91
C SER A 23 -29.13 -25.02 -8.82
N LEU A 24 -30.29 -24.40 -8.95
CA LEU A 24 -31.53 -24.87 -8.36
C LEU A 24 -31.80 -26.27 -8.93
N LEU A 25 -31.86 -27.30 -8.08
CA LEU A 25 -32.91 -28.33 -8.12
C LEU A 25 -32.77 -29.27 -6.91
N ARG A 26 -33.91 -29.37 -6.23
CA ARG A 26 -34.31 -30.24 -5.12
C ARG A 26 -33.95 -31.72 -5.31
N SER A 27 -33.18 -32.31 -4.39
CA SER A 27 -33.35 -33.71 -3.97
C SER A 27 -32.66 -33.98 -2.64
N SER A 28 -33.28 -34.84 -1.84
CA SER A 28 -32.93 -35.13 -0.45
C SER A 28 -31.89 -36.25 -0.36
N GLU A 29 -30.70 -35.96 0.16
CA GLU A 29 -29.69 -36.96 0.57
C GLU A 29 -28.95 -36.47 1.83
N PRO A 30 -28.44 -37.38 2.69
CA PRO A 30 -27.98 -37.07 4.04
C PRO A 30 -26.70 -36.21 4.03
N PRO A 31 -26.37 -35.49 5.12
CA PRO A 31 -25.24 -34.59 5.14
C PRO A 31 -23.95 -35.38 4.93
N SER A 32 -23.39 -35.28 3.72
CA SER A 32 -22.02 -35.69 3.45
C SER A 32 -21.11 -34.83 4.31
N LEU A 33 -20.29 -35.52 5.10
CA LEU A 33 -19.24 -34.95 5.92
C LEU A 33 -18.39 -34.03 5.03
N SER A 34 -18.46 -32.73 5.28
CA SER A 34 -17.47 -31.78 4.78
C SER A 34 -16.08 -32.27 5.19
N PRO A 35 -15.07 -32.23 4.31
CA PRO A 35 -13.71 -32.49 4.75
C PRO A 35 -13.41 -31.48 5.86
N VAL A 36 -13.03 -31.98 7.03
CA VAL A 36 -12.63 -31.14 8.16
C VAL A 36 -11.43 -30.33 7.65
N ALA A 37 -11.62 -29.02 7.46
CA ALA A 37 -10.54 -28.13 7.07
C ALA A 37 -9.38 -28.29 8.06
N SER A 38 -8.15 -28.34 7.56
CA SER A 38 -6.98 -28.42 8.44
C SER A 38 -7.00 -27.24 9.42
N PRO A 39 -6.56 -27.43 10.68
CA PRO A 39 -6.58 -26.36 11.68
C PRO A 39 -5.82 -25.11 11.20
N ALA A 40 -4.72 -25.29 10.46
CA ALA A 40 -3.96 -24.21 9.84
C ALA A 40 -4.76 -23.46 8.77
N ALA A 41 -5.54 -24.16 7.93
CA ALA A 41 -6.37 -23.51 6.92
C ALA A 41 -7.48 -22.66 7.54
N ALA A 42 -8.14 -23.16 8.59
CA ALA A 42 -9.13 -22.38 9.34
C ALA A 42 -8.52 -21.14 10.00
N LEU A 43 -7.31 -21.26 10.56
CA LEU A 43 -6.58 -20.12 11.13
C LEU A 43 -6.17 -19.09 10.07
N LEU A 44 -5.81 -19.54 8.86
CA LEU A 44 -5.51 -18.66 7.73
C LEU A 44 -6.75 -17.87 7.27
N GLU A 45 -7.90 -18.54 7.15
CA GLU A 45 -9.18 -17.89 6.83
C GLU A 45 -9.54 -16.82 7.87
N ASP A 46 -9.47 -17.18 9.15
CA ASP A 46 -9.69 -16.24 10.25
C ASP A 46 -8.70 -15.06 10.22
N ALA A 47 -7.42 -15.31 9.93
CA ALA A 47 -6.39 -14.28 9.85
C ALA A 47 -6.67 -13.30 8.70
N ALA A 48 -7.09 -13.81 7.54
CA ALA A 48 -7.45 -12.99 6.39
C ALA A 48 -8.69 -12.11 6.69
N ASP A 49 -9.70 -12.66 7.37
CA ASP A 49 -10.88 -11.90 7.80
C ASP A 49 -10.52 -10.80 8.82
N LEU A 50 -9.65 -11.11 9.79
CA LEU A 50 -9.17 -10.12 10.76
C LEU A 50 -8.37 -9.01 10.07
N LEU A 51 -7.51 -9.35 9.11
CA LEU A 51 -6.71 -8.40 8.34
C LEU A 51 -7.58 -7.48 7.47
N VAL A 52 -8.46 -8.05 6.66
CA VAL A 52 -9.20 -7.33 5.61
C VAL A 52 -10.47 -6.68 6.13
N MET A 53 -11.29 -7.45 6.86
CA MET A 53 -12.64 -7.01 7.25
C MET A 53 -12.64 -6.25 8.56
N GLN A 54 -11.92 -6.75 9.56
CA GLN A 54 -11.93 -6.19 10.92
C GLN A 54 -10.81 -5.16 11.13
N ARG A 55 -9.73 -5.23 10.34
CA ARG A 55 -8.50 -4.45 10.51
C ARG A 55 -7.87 -4.62 11.89
N ASP A 56 -8.03 -5.80 12.46
CA ASP A 56 -7.35 -6.21 13.69
C ASP A 56 -6.06 -6.93 13.33
N PHE A 57 -5.03 -6.12 13.04
CA PHE A 57 -3.74 -6.61 12.55
C PHE A 57 -2.98 -7.42 13.61
N ALA A 58 -3.14 -7.07 14.89
CA ALA A 58 -2.50 -7.79 15.97
C ALA A 58 -3.12 -9.19 16.12
N ALA A 59 -4.45 -9.29 16.09
CA ALA A 59 -5.12 -10.58 16.11
C ALA A 59 -4.84 -11.39 14.83
N ALA A 60 -4.78 -10.76 13.66
CA ALA A 60 -4.43 -11.43 12.42
C ALA A 60 -3.02 -12.07 12.50
N LEU A 61 -2.04 -11.33 13.03
CA LEU A 61 -0.69 -11.85 13.24
C LEU A 61 -0.67 -13.04 14.22
N ASP A 62 -1.37 -12.95 15.36
CA ASP A 62 -1.51 -14.06 16.33
C ASP A 62 -2.08 -15.32 15.65
N ARG A 63 -3.09 -15.17 14.78
CA ARG A 63 -3.63 -16.30 14.03
C ARG A 63 -2.63 -16.88 13.04
N CYS A 64 -1.84 -16.04 12.36
CA CYS A 64 -0.78 -16.49 11.48
C CYS A 64 0.28 -17.32 12.22
N GLU A 65 0.75 -16.83 13.38
CA GLU A 65 1.76 -17.50 14.20
C GLU A 65 1.27 -18.86 14.67
N ARG A 66 0.06 -18.91 15.23
CA ARG A 66 -0.60 -20.16 15.65
C ARG A 66 -0.85 -21.11 14.47
N GLY A 67 -1.15 -20.57 13.30
CA GLY A 67 -1.31 -21.33 12.06
C GLY A 67 0.00 -22.02 11.69
N CYS A 68 1.11 -21.29 11.69
CA CYS A 68 2.43 -21.83 11.41
C CYS A 68 2.87 -22.88 12.44
N GLU A 69 2.59 -22.66 13.73
CA GLU A 69 2.86 -23.63 14.80
C GLU A 69 2.03 -24.92 14.67
N SER A 70 0.85 -24.84 14.06
CA SER A 70 -0.03 -26.00 13.87
C SER A 70 0.35 -26.88 12.67
N LEU A 71 1.27 -26.42 11.81
CA LEU A 71 1.75 -27.19 10.67
C LEU A 71 2.75 -28.27 11.13
N PRO A 72 2.72 -29.47 10.52
CA PRO A 72 3.70 -30.51 10.83
C PRO A 72 5.11 -30.08 10.42
N GLY A 73 6.10 -30.33 11.29
CA GLY A 73 7.51 -30.00 11.03
C GLY A 73 8.17 -30.84 9.93
N GLU A 74 7.73 -32.09 9.78
CA GLU A 74 8.12 -32.99 8.68
C GLU A 74 6.84 -33.65 8.13
N PRO A 75 6.16 -33.03 7.14
CA PRO A 75 5.00 -33.64 6.50
C PRO A 75 5.40 -34.85 5.65
N GLU A 76 4.49 -35.82 5.53
CA GLU A 76 4.59 -36.86 4.50
C GLU A 76 4.61 -36.22 3.10
N ASP A 77 5.25 -36.87 2.12
CA ASP A 77 5.50 -36.29 0.78
C ASP A 77 4.22 -35.76 0.09
N GLU A 78 3.06 -36.38 0.33
CA GLU A 78 1.77 -35.95 -0.25
C GLU A 78 1.18 -34.68 0.41
N GLU A 79 1.44 -34.45 1.69
CA GLU A 79 0.94 -33.29 2.44
C GLU A 79 1.94 -32.13 2.47
N ARG A 80 3.19 -32.38 2.06
CA ARG A 80 4.28 -31.41 2.05
C ARG A 80 3.98 -30.18 1.21
N ASP A 81 3.53 -30.38 -0.02
CA ASP A 81 3.21 -29.28 -0.93
C ASP A 81 2.06 -28.42 -0.39
N SER A 82 1.05 -29.05 0.22
CA SER A 82 -0.08 -28.34 0.84
C SER A 82 0.35 -27.55 2.07
N SER A 83 1.18 -28.15 2.94
CA SER A 83 1.72 -27.51 4.14
C SER A 83 2.59 -26.29 3.79
N GLU A 84 3.46 -26.40 2.78
CA GLU A 84 4.30 -25.28 2.34
C GLU A 84 3.49 -24.13 1.73
N VAL A 85 2.42 -24.44 0.98
CA VAL A 85 1.50 -23.41 0.45
C VAL A 85 0.76 -22.70 1.59
N LEU A 86 0.30 -23.44 2.60
CA LEU A 86 -0.35 -22.86 3.78
C LEU A 86 0.62 -21.99 4.59
N LYS A 87 1.83 -22.49 4.83
CA LYS A 87 2.91 -21.75 5.50
C LYS A 87 3.23 -20.45 4.79
N CYS A 88 3.39 -20.50 3.47
CA CYS A 88 3.61 -19.33 2.63
C CYS A 88 2.46 -18.32 2.76
N SER A 89 1.22 -18.80 2.68
CA SER A 89 0.01 -17.94 2.79
C SER A 89 -0.10 -17.27 4.16
N LEU A 90 0.14 -18.02 5.25
CA LEU A 90 0.18 -17.48 6.61
C LEU A 90 1.26 -16.42 6.75
N CYS A 91 2.45 -16.65 6.19
CA CYS A 91 3.53 -15.68 6.20
C CYS A 91 3.19 -14.41 5.42
N VAL A 92 2.55 -14.52 4.24
CA VAL A 92 2.11 -13.35 3.46
C VAL A 92 1.14 -12.48 4.26
N VAL A 93 0.13 -13.09 4.90
CA VAL A 93 -0.84 -12.37 5.76
C VAL A 93 -0.13 -11.75 6.97
N GLY A 94 0.78 -12.48 7.61
CA GLY A 94 1.56 -11.97 8.76
C GLY A 94 2.47 -10.79 8.39
N ILE A 95 3.14 -10.83 7.25
CA ILE A 95 3.95 -9.71 6.73
C ILE A 95 3.07 -8.47 6.52
N GLN A 96 1.89 -8.65 5.91
CA GLN A 96 0.94 -7.56 5.70
C GLN A 96 0.48 -6.97 7.04
N ALA A 97 0.14 -7.81 8.02
CA ALA A 97 -0.25 -7.36 9.36
C ALA A 97 0.88 -6.58 10.06
N LEU A 98 2.12 -7.07 10.00
CA LEU A 98 3.30 -6.37 10.54
C LEU A 98 3.51 -5.01 9.84
N ALA A 99 3.35 -4.96 8.52
CA ALA A 99 3.47 -3.72 7.76
C ALA A 99 2.38 -2.70 8.16
N GLU A 100 1.13 -3.11 8.30
CA GLU A 100 0.01 -2.24 8.72
C GLU A 100 0.16 -1.74 10.17
N MET A 101 0.80 -2.53 11.04
CA MET A 101 1.17 -2.11 12.40
C MET A 101 2.42 -1.21 12.45
N ASN A 102 3.02 -0.85 11.32
CA ASN A 102 4.30 -0.14 11.22
C ASN A 102 5.46 -0.88 11.94
N ARG A 103 5.36 -2.21 12.04
CA ARG A 103 6.35 -3.14 12.62
C ARG A 103 7.19 -3.80 11.51
N TRP A 104 7.41 -3.10 10.40
CA TRP A 104 8.11 -3.63 9.22
C TRP A 104 9.54 -4.11 9.52
N ARG A 105 10.22 -3.53 10.52
CA ARG A 105 11.58 -3.96 10.95
C ARG A 105 11.60 -5.39 11.47
N GLU A 106 10.47 -5.89 11.95
CA GLU A 106 10.34 -7.24 12.52
C GLU A 106 10.12 -8.30 11.44
N VAL A 107 9.79 -7.90 10.20
CA VAL A 107 9.42 -8.83 9.12
C VAL A 107 10.52 -9.84 8.80
N LEU A 108 11.74 -9.37 8.54
CA LEU A 108 12.86 -10.27 8.20
C LEU A 108 13.19 -11.26 9.33
N PRO A 109 13.41 -10.83 10.60
CA PRO A 109 13.67 -11.76 11.68
C PRO A 109 12.46 -12.65 12.01
N TRP A 110 11.23 -12.22 11.70
CA TRP A 110 10.04 -13.03 11.86
C TRP A 110 9.95 -14.15 10.82
N ILE A 111 10.20 -13.87 9.53
CA ILE A 111 10.21 -14.89 8.46
C ILE A 111 11.31 -15.93 8.71
N LEU A 112 12.49 -15.51 9.18
CA LEU A 112 13.62 -16.40 9.45
C LEU A 112 13.30 -17.44 10.53
N GLN A 113 12.34 -17.20 11.42
CA GLN A 113 11.91 -18.21 12.39
C GLN A 113 11.25 -19.42 11.73
N TYR A 114 10.66 -19.24 10.54
CA TYR A 114 9.94 -20.30 9.83
C TYR A 114 10.77 -20.93 8.71
N TYR A 115 11.53 -20.14 7.97
CA TYR A 115 12.29 -20.62 6.79
C TYR A 115 13.79 -20.79 7.05
N HIS A 116 14.30 -20.30 8.19
CA HIS A 116 15.70 -20.39 8.64
C HIS A 116 16.68 -19.65 7.74
N ASP A 117 16.75 -20.02 6.46
CA ASP A 117 17.67 -19.47 5.47
C ASP A 117 16.91 -18.68 4.38
N PRO A 118 17.43 -17.53 3.94
CA PRO A 118 16.86 -16.77 2.82
C PRO A 118 16.65 -17.59 1.56
N GLU A 119 17.56 -18.53 1.26
CA GLU A 119 17.50 -19.35 0.05
C GLU A 119 16.22 -20.20 -0.04
N CYS A 120 15.65 -20.57 1.11
CA CYS A 120 14.45 -21.39 1.22
C CYS A 120 13.15 -20.57 1.13
N TRP A 121 13.23 -19.24 0.95
CA TRP A 121 12.04 -18.41 0.94
C TRP A 121 11.21 -18.64 -0.33
N PRO A 122 9.89 -18.82 -0.20
CA PRO A 122 8.98 -18.75 -1.33
C PRO A 122 9.15 -17.44 -2.12
N PRO A 123 9.08 -17.48 -3.47
CA PRO A 123 9.19 -16.29 -4.32
C PRO A 123 8.29 -15.12 -3.89
N GLN A 124 7.06 -15.43 -3.47
CA GLN A 124 6.06 -14.47 -3.04
C GLN A 124 6.49 -13.71 -1.77
N ILE A 125 7.16 -14.39 -0.84
CA ILE A 125 7.67 -13.78 0.39
C ILE A 125 8.81 -12.81 0.05
N LEU A 126 9.74 -13.23 -0.81
CA LEU A 126 10.83 -12.35 -1.24
C LEU A 126 10.30 -11.10 -1.95
N GLU A 127 9.36 -11.27 -2.90
CA GLU A 127 8.71 -10.17 -3.61
C GLU A 127 8.12 -9.15 -2.63
N LEU A 128 7.32 -9.62 -1.67
CA LEU A 128 6.66 -8.76 -0.70
C LEU A 128 7.67 -8.03 0.19
N CYS A 129 8.75 -8.69 0.59
CA CYS A 129 9.82 -8.08 1.39
C CYS A 129 10.57 -6.99 0.60
N ILE A 130 10.90 -7.23 -0.66
CA ILE A 130 11.53 -6.22 -1.52
C ILE A 130 10.63 -4.98 -1.65
N LEU A 131 9.35 -5.19 -1.95
CA LEU A 131 8.38 -4.11 -2.11
C LEU A 131 8.17 -3.32 -0.82
N LEU A 132 8.06 -4.01 0.32
CA LEU A 132 7.89 -3.39 1.63
C LEU A 132 9.08 -2.49 1.97
N HIS A 133 10.31 -3.02 1.87
CA HIS A 133 11.53 -2.30 2.23
C HIS A 133 11.84 -1.15 1.27
N SER A 134 11.49 -1.30 -0.01
CA SER A 134 11.51 -0.19 -0.96
C SER A 134 10.51 0.91 -0.60
N LYS A 135 9.29 0.54 -0.18
CA LYS A 135 8.23 1.49 0.20
C LYS A 135 8.56 2.29 1.46
N VAL A 136 9.27 1.69 2.43
CA VAL A 136 9.73 2.39 3.63
C VAL A 136 11.06 3.11 3.44
N GLU A 137 11.55 3.20 2.20
CA GLU A 137 12.82 3.86 1.83
C GLU A 137 14.06 3.25 2.49
N GLU A 138 13.99 1.98 2.90
CA GLU A 138 15.10 1.23 3.49
C GLU A 138 15.44 -0.03 2.67
N PRO A 139 15.71 0.09 1.36
CA PRO A 139 15.97 -1.06 0.49
C PRO A 139 17.27 -1.79 0.84
N HIS A 140 18.20 -1.14 1.55
CA HIS A 140 19.48 -1.71 1.94
C HIS A 140 19.35 -2.98 2.80
N LEU A 141 18.25 -3.12 3.56
CA LEU A 141 17.96 -4.29 4.38
C LEU A 141 17.69 -5.55 3.56
N MET A 142 17.39 -5.41 2.26
CA MET A 142 17.16 -6.53 1.36
C MET A 142 18.42 -7.00 0.63
N LEU A 143 19.57 -6.31 0.76
CA LEU A 143 20.79 -6.66 0.01
C LEU A 143 21.24 -8.09 0.26
N ASP A 144 21.42 -8.48 1.52
CA ASP A 144 21.93 -9.81 1.87
C ASP A 144 20.91 -10.89 1.53
N VAL A 145 19.67 -10.74 2.00
CA VAL A 145 18.55 -11.66 1.75
C VAL A 145 18.31 -11.88 0.25
N GLY A 146 18.28 -10.81 -0.54
CA GLY A 146 18.08 -10.90 -1.98
C GLY A 146 19.27 -11.53 -2.70
N ASN A 147 20.50 -11.22 -2.30
CA ASN A 147 21.70 -11.84 -2.87
C ASN A 147 21.75 -13.34 -2.59
N ASP A 148 21.47 -13.77 -1.37
CA ASP A 148 21.46 -15.17 -0.98
C ASP A 148 20.42 -15.94 -1.79
N TRP A 149 19.19 -15.41 -1.88
CA TRP A 149 18.11 -16.03 -2.66
C TRP A 149 18.43 -16.11 -4.16
N LEU A 150 18.96 -15.04 -4.76
CA LEU A 150 19.26 -14.98 -6.20
C LEU A 150 20.47 -15.84 -6.60
N ARG A 151 21.46 -16.00 -5.71
CA ARG A 151 22.64 -16.82 -5.98
C ARG A 151 22.36 -18.31 -5.84
N SER A 152 21.31 -18.71 -5.11
CA SER A 152 20.93 -20.10 -4.94
C SER A 152 20.52 -20.73 -6.28
N SER A 153 21.20 -21.81 -6.67
CA SER A 153 20.94 -22.51 -7.94
C SER A 153 19.55 -23.14 -8.00
N ALA A 154 18.97 -23.51 -6.84
CA ALA A 154 17.62 -24.02 -6.75
C ALA A 154 16.57 -23.00 -7.24
N ASN A 155 16.82 -21.71 -7.01
CA ASN A 155 15.88 -20.64 -7.31
C ASN A 155 15.96 -20.16 -8.76
N GLN A 156 17.10 -20.33 -9.43
CA GLN A 156 17.33 -19.86 -10.80
C GLN A 156 16.42 -20.52 -11.84
N HIS A 157 15.86 -21.69 -11.52
CA HIS A 157 14.94 -22.43 -12.38
C HIS A 157 13.47 -22.10 -12.14
N LEU A 158 13.15 -21.28 -11.14
CA LEU A 158 11.78 -20.92 -10.82
C LEU A 158 11.23 -19.95 -11.87
N HIS A 159 9.99 -20.18 -12.30
CA HIS A 159 9.29 -19.30 -13.25
C HIS A 159 9.32 -17.80 -12.86
N PRO A 160 9.10 -17.39 -11.59
CA PRO A 160 9.18 -15.98 -11.18
C PRO A 160 10.61 -15.42 -11.05
N TYR A 161 11.67 -16.20 -11.27
CA TYR A 161 13.06 -15.76 -11.01
C TYR A 161 13.44 -14.49 -11.79
N GLY A 162 13.15 -14.44 -13.09
CA GLY A 162 13.46 -13.27 -13.93
C GLY A 162 12.76 -11.99 -13.45
N LEU A 163 11.52 -12.11 -12.96
CA LEU A 163 10.79 -10.99 -12.36
C LEU A 163 11.43 -10.52 -11.06
N LEU A 164 11.82 -11.45 -10.19
CA LEU A 164 12.48 -11.13 -8.92
C LEU A 164 13.86 -10.49 -9.11
N VAL A 165 14.61 -10.91 -10.15
CA VAL A 165 15.86 -10.24 -10.55
C VAL A 165 15.59 -8.78 -10.92
N GLN A 166 14.58 -8.52 -11.76
CA GLN A 166 14.21 -7.15 -12.11
C GLN A 166 13.74 -6.35 -10.90
N LEU A 167 12.94 -6.96 -10.04
CA LEU A 167 12.44 -6.32 -8.82
C LEU A 167 13.61 -5.92 -7.90
N PHE A 168 14.52 -6.84 -7.62
CA PHE A 168 15.72 -6.59 -6.82
C PHE A 168 16.60 -5.51 -7.44
N LEU A 169 16.80 -5.56 -8.76
CA LEU A 169 17.54 -4.53 -9.48
C LEU A 169 16.94 -3.13 -9.29
N PHE A 170 15.65 -2.96 -9.57
CA PHE A 170 15.00 -1.65 -9.59
C PHE A 170 14.68 -1.10 -8.20
N HIS A 171 14.43 -1.97 -7.23
CA HIS A 171 13.99 -1.58 -5.90
C HIS A 171 15.11 -1.66 -4.84
N VAL A 172 16.21 -2.34 -5.13
CA VAL A 172 17.34 -2.48 -4.20
C VAL A 172 18.63 -1.91 -4.79
N LEU A 173 19.15 -2.48 -5.87
CA LEU A 173 20.49 -2.11 -6.36
C LEU A 173 20.57 -0.68 -6.89
N LEU A 174 19.65 -0.28 -7.76
CA LEU A 174 19.68 1.05 -8.38
C LEU A 174 19.43 2.20 -7.38
N PRO A 175 18.45 2.11 -6.45
CA PRO A 175 18.29 3.12 -5.40
C PRO A 175 19.49 3.27 -4.46
N LEU A 176 20.36 2.24 -4.38
CA LEU A 176 21.57 2.26 -3.57
C LEU A 176 22.83 2.65 -4.37
N GLY A 177 22.69 3.00 -5.64
CA GLY A 177 23.82 3.34 -6.52
C GLY A 177 24.75 2.16 -6.83
N ARG A 178 24.30 0.91 -6.65
CA ARG A 178 25.08 -0.32 -6.88
C ARG A 178 25.05 -0.71 -8.36
N PHE A 179 25.53 0.19 -9.22
CA PHE A 179 25.42 0.04 -10.69
C PHE A 179 26.26 -1.12 -11.25
N THR A 180 27.43 -1.40 -10.68
CA THR A 180 28.29 -2.51 -11.13
C THR A 180 27.64 -3.86 -10.86
N GLU A 181 27.14 -4.06 -9.64
CA GLU A 181 26.41 -5.28 -9.25
C GLU A 181 25.14 -5.46 -10.08
N ALA A 182 24.45 -4.36 -10.38
CA ALA A 182 23.29 -4.34 -11.27
C ALA A 182 23.61 -4.83 -12.69
N GLU A 183 24.72 -4.37 -13.28
CA GLU A 183 25.15 -4.79 -14.62
C GLU A 183 25.55 -6.27 -14.66
N GLU A 184 26.31 -6.73 -13.66
CA GLU A 184 26.72 -8.14 -13.53
C GLU A 184 25.52 -9.08 -13.34
N LEU A 185 24.53 -8.66 -12.55
CA LEU A 185 23.31 -9.44 -12.32
C LEU A 185 22.50 -9.61 -13.61
N VAL A 186 22.37 -8.57 -14.44
CA VAL A 186 21.64 -8.66 -15.72
C VAL A 186 22.38 -9.54 -16.73
N GLN A 187 23.71 -9.41 -16.83
CA GLN A 187 24.54 -10.20 -17.75
C GLN A 187 24.54 -11.69 -17.41
N SER A 188 24.51 -12.04 -16.13
CA SER A 188 24.53 -13.42 -15.65
C SER A 188 23.15 -14.08 -15.62
N CYS A 189 22.07 -13.32 -15.75
CA CYS A 189 20.71 -13.82 -15.66
C CYS A 189 20.22 -14.46 -16.98
N GLN A 190 20.11 -15.78 -17.00
CA GLN A 190 19.61 -16.54 -18.16
C GLN A 190 18.08 -16.50 -18.31
N ALA A 191 17.35 -16.12 -17.25
CA ALA A 191 15.89 -16.08 -17.26
C ALA A 191 15.32 -14.85 -18.01
N LEU A 192 16.15 -13.83 -18.25
CA LEU A 192 15.78 -12.65 -19.02
C LEU A 192 16.04 -12.90 -20.51
N SER A 193 15.09 -12.52 -21.36
CA SER A 193 15.32 -12.51 -22.80
C SER A 193 16.40 -11.49 -23.17
N LEU A 194 17.07 -11.67 -24.31
CA LEU A 194 18.08 -10.72 -24.77
C LEU A 194 17.51 -9.30 -24.92
N GLU A 195 16.25 -9.19 -25.37
CA GLU A 195 15.54 -7.91 -25.46
C GLU A 195 15.35 -7.27 -24.08
N GLN A 196 14.93 -8.06 -23.09
CA GLN A 196 14.78 -7.60 -21.71
C GLN A 196 16.12 -7.21 -21.09
N GLN A 197 17.20 -7.94 -21.37
CA GLN A 197 18.54 -7.61 -20.88
C GLN A 197 19.01 -6.25 -21.43
N VAL A 198 18.84 -6.02 -22.74
CA VAL A 198 19.20 -4.73 -23.37
C VAL A 198 18.38 -3.58 -22.80
N GLU A 199 17.04 -3.72 -22.73
CA GLU A 199 16.17 -2.69 -22.14
C GLU A 199 16.56 -2.39 -20.70
N THR A 200 16.84 -3.43 -19.92
CA THR A 200 17.24 -3.29 -18.52
C THR A 200 18.60 -2.58 -18.41
N GLN A 201 19.56 -2.92 -19.26
CA GLN A 201 20.87 -2.29 -19.28
C GLN A 201 20.79 -0.80 -19.66
N GLU A 202 19.96 -0.44 -20.63
CA GLU A 202 19.69 0.96 -20.98
C GLU A 202 19.12 1.73 -19.78
N ARG A 203 18.18 1.13 -19.05
CA ARG A 203 17.61 1.72 -17.83
C ARG A 203 18.65 1.89 -16.71
N ILE A 204 19.60 0.96 -16.57
CA ILE A 204 20.71 1.09 -15.62
C ILE A 204 21.59 2.29 -15.98
N GLN A 205 21.97 2.44 -17.25
CA GLN A 205 22.80 3.57 -17.70
C GLN A 205 22.07 4.90 -17.53
N GLU A 206 20.79 4.96 -17.87
CA GLU A 206 19.91 6.11 -17.64
C GLU A 206 19.96 6.54 -16.17
N LYS A 207 19.73 5.58 -15.26
CA LYS A 207 19.74 5.82 -13.82
C LYS A 207 21.10 6.26 -13.29
N ARG A 208 22.19 5.68 -13.79
CA ARG A 208 23.55 6.07 -13.42
C ARG A 208 23.86 7.52 -13.81
N ARG A 209 23.45 7.95 -15.00
CA ARG A 209 23.59 9.36 -15.43
C ARG A 209 22.79 10.30 -14.53
N GLN A 210 21.54 9.96 -14.22
CA GLN A 210 20.69 10.75 -13.34
C GLN A 210 21.31 10.91 -11.94
N TRP A 211 21.90 9.83 -11.41
CA TRP A 211 22.57 9.84 -10.11
C TRP A 211 23.80 10.77 -10.10
N LEU A 212 24.66 10.65 -11.11
CA LEU A 212 25.86 11.51 -11.22
C LEU A 212 25.49 12.99 -11.36
N GLN A 213 24.43 13.30 -12.11
CA GLN A 213 23.92 14.67 -12.21
C GLN A 213 23.42 15.20 -10.87
N GLN A 214 22.72 14.38 -10.09
CA GLN A 214 22.24 14.76 -8.76
C GLN A 214 23.41 14.98 -7.79
N GLU A 215 24.43 14.11 -7.81
CA GLU A 215 25.64 14.29 -7.00
C GLU A 215 26.43 15.54 -7.41
N GLU A 216 26.54 15.85 -8.70
CA GLU A 216 27.18 17.08 -9.18
C GLU A 216 26.40 18.33 -8.75
N GLU A 217 25.06 18.31 -8.76
CA GLU A 217 24.22 19.39 -8.24
C GLU A 217 24.36 19.60 -6.73
N ASP A 218 24.50 18.52 -5.95
CA ASP A 218 24.74 18.58 -4.50
C ASP A 218 26.16 19.05 -4.15
N LEU A 219 27.15 18.82 -5.05
CA LEU A 219 28.55 19.18 -4.87
C LEU A 219 28.89 20.60 -5.32
N ILE A 220 28.07 21.24 -6.15
CA ILE A 220 28.18 22.68 -6.40
C ILE A 220 27.80 23.38 -5.09
N PRO A 221 28.75 23.98 -4.33
CA PRO A 221 28.36 24.82 -3.22
C PRO A 221 27.50 25.91 -3.84
N GLN A 222 26.25 26.02 -3.40
CA GLN A 222 25.42 27.15 -3.76
C GLN A 222 26.15 28.40 -3.22
N GLU A 223 26.97 29.03 -4.06
CA GLU A 223 27.59 30.30 -3.79
C GLU A 223 26.42 31.27 -3.66
N LYS A 224 25.95 31.50 -2.43
CA LYS A 224 24.82 32.38 -2.15
C LYS A 224 25.06 33.70 -2.90
N PRO A 225 24.26 34.06 -3.91
CA PRO A 225 24.29 35.41 -4.41
C PRO A 225 23.43 36.21 -3.43
N ASP A 226 23.98 36.48 -2.23
CA ASP A 226 23.26 37.06 -1.09
C ASP A 226 22.71 38.48 -1.37
N VAL A 227 23.02 39.02 -2.55
CA VAL A 227 22.64 40.34 -3.04
C VAL A 227 21.52 40.27 -4.10
N ALA A 228 21.42 39.18 -4.89
CA ALA A 228 20.46 39.08 -5.99
C ALA A 228 19.05 38.65 -5.54
N TRP A 229 18.95 37.71 -4.60
CA TRP A 229 17.65 37.24 -4.11
C TRP A 229 16.91 38.30 -3.28
N LYS A 230 17.63 39.25 -2.64
CA LYS A 230 17.03 40.37 -1.90
C LYS A 230 16.33 41.38 -2.80
N GLU A 231 16.91 41.72 -3.95
CA GLU A 231 16.25 42.62 -4.93
C GLU A 231 15.08 41.92 -5.63
N GLN A 232 15.23 40.63 -5.93
CA GLN A 232 14.18 39.78 -6.51
C GLN A 232 13.00 39.61 -5.52
N LEU A 233 13.24 39.33 -4.24
CA LEU A 233 12.19 39.26 -3.20
C LEU A 233 11.55 40.62 -2.94
N GLY A 234 12.31 41.72 -3.03
CA GLY A 234 11.77 43.08 -2.90
C GLY A 234 10.79 43.42 -4.04
N SER A 235 11.11 43.00 -5.27
CA SER A 235 10.26 43.20 -6.44
C SER A 235 9.05 42.26 -6.47
N VAL A 236 9.25 40.98 -6.16
CA VAL A 236 8.19 39.96 -6.12
C VAL A 236 7.24 40.18 -4.94
N SER A 237 7.73 40.55 -3.76
CA SER A 237 6.88 40.86 -2.60
C SER A 237 6.03 42.11 -2.84
N ARG A 238 6.56 43.16 -3.49
CA ARG A 238 5.76 44.34 -3.86
C ARG A 238 4.68 44.00 -4.87
N LYS A 239 5.01 43.22 -5.91
CA LYS A 239 4.02 42.75 -6.89
C LYS A 239 2.96 41.87 -6.23
N MET A 240 3.36 40.94 -5.37
CA MET A 240 2.47 40.06 -4.63
C MET A 240 1.60 40.83 -3.62
N LEU A 241 2.13 41.83 -2.93
CA LEU A 241 1.37 42.73 -2.06
C LEU A 241 0.37 43.57 -2.84
N THR A 242 0.74 44.06 -4.03
CA THR A 242 -0.21 44.79 -4.89
C THR A 242 -1.32 43.88 -5.41
N VAL A 243 -1.01 42.64 -5.77
CA VAL A 243 -1.99 41.62 -6.20
C VAL A 243 -2.88 41.21 -5.03
N LEU A 244 -2.33 40.98 -3.84
CA LEU A 244 -3.09 40.67 -2.63
C LEU A 244 -3.97 41.85 -2.18
N ALA A 245 -3.50 43.10 -2.31
CA ALA A 245 -4.29 44.28 -1.98
C ALA A 245 -5.41 44.53 -3.01
N GLN A 246 -5.21 44.15 -4.27
CA GLN A 246 -6.25 44.19 -5.31
C GLN A 246 -7.26 43.06 -5.12
N LEU A 247 -6.81 41.85 -4.81
CA LEU A 247 -7.67 40.71 -4.45
C LEU A 247 -8.47 41.00 -3.19
N GLY A 248 -7.86 41.55 -2.15
CA GLY A 248 -8.54 41.95 -0.92
C GLY A 248 -9.62 43.02 -1.15
N ARG A 249 -9.39 43.97 -2.06
CA ARG A 249 -10.39 44.97 -2.47
C ARG A 249 -11.54 44.33 -3.26
N MET A 250 -11.25 43.38 -4.14
CA MET A 250 -12.28 42.64 -4.88
C MET A 250 -13.12 41.73 -3.97
N LEU A 251 -12.47 41.02 -3.05
CA LEU A 251 -13.11 40.19 -2.01
C LEU A 251 -13.94 41.03 -1.04
N GLY A 252 -13.47 42.20 -0.61
CA GLY A 252 -14.27 43.13 0.20
C GLY A 252 -15.51 43.65 -0.54
N SER A 253 -15.40 43.91 -1.84
CA SER A 253 -16.54 44.34 -2.69
C SER A 253 -17.54 43.21 -2.99
N LEU A 254 -17.09 41.95 -2.93
CA LEU A 254 -17.93 40.76 -3.10
C LEU A 254 -18.56 40.33 -1.77
N ALA A 255 -17.85 40.49 -0.65
CA ALA A 255 -18.36 40.23 0.70
C ALA A 255 -19.57 41.12 1.04
N GLY A 256 -19.52 42.41 0.64
CA GLY A 256 -20.68 43.31 0.75
C GLY A 256 -21.91 42.88 -0.06
N ARG A 257 -21.71 42.11 -1.14
CA ARG A 257 -22.79 41.49 -1.94
C ARG A 257 -23.20 40.10 -1.42
N LEU A 258 -22.29 39.34 -0.81
CA LEU A 258 -22.57 38.04 -0.21
C LEU A 258 -23.35 38.14 1.12
N CYS A 259 -23.23 39.26 1.84
CA CYS A 259 -24.02 39.52 3.06
C CYS A 259 -25.54 39.61 2.82
N TRP A 260 -25.99 39.64 1.57
CA TRP A 260 -27.42 39.70 1.20
C TRP A 260 -27.94 38.41 0.55
N ILE A 261 -27.14 37.33 0.54
CA ILE A 261 -27.55 36.04 -0.02
C ILE A 261 -28.02 35.15 1.13
N PRO A 262 -29.18 34.47 1.04
CA PRO A 262 -29.71 33.69 2.15
C PRO A 262 -28.74 32.57 2.50
N TYR A 263 -28.07 32.73 3.64
CA TYR A 263 -27.00 31.89 4.19
C TYR A 263 -27.32 30.38 4.15
N LYS A 264 -28.61 30.02 4.18
CA LYS A 264 -29.08 28.63 4.08
C LYS A 264 -28.80 27.98 2.72
N LYS A 265 -28.89 28.72 1.61
CA LYS A 265 -28.67 28.17 0.26
C LYS A 265 -27.20 28.08 -0.09
N THR A 266 -26.39 29.04 0.35
CA THR A 266 -24.93 29.00 0.16
C THR A 266 -24.28 27.95 1.04
N LEU A 267 -24.74 27.77 2.28
CA LEU A 267 -24.25 26.70 3.16
C LEU A 267 -24.68 25.32 2.66
N LEU A 268 -25.90 25.18 2.13
CA LEU A 268 -26.32 23.94 1.46
C LEU A 268 -25.49 23.67 0.20
N ALA A 269 -25.24 24.67 -0.64
CA ALA A 269 -24.39 24.52 -1.82
C ALA A 269 -22.94 24.16 -1.45
N ALA A 270 -22.39 24.79 -0.41
CA ALA A 270 -21.07 24.48 0.12
C ALA A 270 -21.01 23.07 0.72
N PHE A 271 -22.06 22.65 1.45
CA PHE A 271 -22.18 21.29 1.99
C PHE A 271 -22.30 20.25 0.87
N MET A 272 -23.12 20.51 -0.15
CA MET A 272 -23.25 19.64 -1.33
C MET A 272 -21.93 19.59 -2.10
N LEU A 273 -21.23 20.71 -2.26
CA LEU A 273 -19.90 20.74 -2.87
C LEU A 273 -18.87 19.95 -2.04
N CYS A 274 -18.92 20.04 -0.71
CA CYS A 274 -18.09 19.25 0.19
C CYS A 274 -18.39 17.75 0.06
N LEU A 275 -19.67 17.37 0.00
CA LEU A 275 -20.08 15.99 -0.24
C LEU A 275 -19.65 15.50 -1.63
N ILE A 276 -19.71 16.35 -2.65
CA ILE A 276 -19.27 16.04 -4.01
C ILE A 276 -17.75 15.86 -4.07
N VAL A 277 -16.98 16.73 -3.41
CA VAL A 277 -15.50 16.58 -3.30
C VAL A 277 -15.13 15.32 -2.51
N VAL A 278 -15.88 14.97 -1.46
CA VAL A 278 -15.69 13.73 -0.69
C VAL A 278 -16.20 12.49 -1.45
N ARG A 279 -17.04 12.64 -2.48
CA ARG A 279 -17.59 11.53 -3.29
C ARG A 279 -16.98 11.38 -4.68
N LEU A 280 -16.16 12.34 -5.12
CA LEU A 280 -15.46 12.31 -6.42
C LEU A 280 -14.02 11.81 -6.33
N ASP A 281 -13.56 11.40 -5.15
CA ASP A 281 -12.35 10.60 -5.01
C ASP A 281 -12.73 9.12 -4.85
N PRO A 282 -12.78 8.33 -5.93
CA PRO A 282 -13.10 6.90 -5.87
C PRO A 282 -11.98 6.06 -5.25
N ALA A 283 -10.90 6.65 -4.72
CA ALA A 283 -9.74 5.92 -4.22
C ALA A 283 -9.41 6.12 -2.72
N SER A 284 -10.21 6.84 -1.92
CA SER A 284 -9.93 7.00 -0.47
C SER A 284 -10.98 6.33 0.45
N PRO A 285 -10.62 5.24 1.18
CA PRO A 285 -11.51 4.59 2.16
C PRO A 285 -11.53 5.28 3.53
N THR A 286 -10.90 6.45 3.69
CA THR A 286 -10.68 7.13 4.98
C THR A 286 -11.79 8.08 5.41
N SER A 287 -12.85 8.28 4.62
CA SER A 287 -13.93 9.23 4.98
C SER A 287 -15.14 8.60 5.71
N LEU A 288 -15.25 7.27 5.75
CA LEU A 288 -16.36 6.55 6.39
C LEU A 288 -16.56 6.82 7.90
N PRO A 289 -15.51 6.82 8.75
CA PRO A 289 -15.69 7.05 10.19
C PRO A 289 -16.03 8.52 10.50
N PHE A 290 -15.51 9.46 9.70
CA PHE A 290 -15.83 10.89 9.84
C PHE A 290 -17.29 11.18 9.48
N ILE A 291 -17.81 10.57 8.40
CA ILE A 291 -19.22 10.72 7.99
C ILE A 291 -20.15 10.12 9.06
N TYR A 292 -19.81 8.96 9.64
CA TYR A 292 -20.60 8.36 10.71
C TYR A 292 -20.63 9.25 11.96
N ARG A 293 -19.48 9.82 12.33
CA ARG A 293 -19.37 10.78 13.44
C ARG A 293 -20.14 12.08 13.19
N LEU A 294 -20.14 12.58 11.95
CA LEU A 294 -20.92 13.75 11.56
C LEU A 294 -22.43 13.48 11.59
N LEU A 295 -22.85 12.29 11.15
CA LEU A 295 -24.25 11.83 11.23
C LEU A 295 -24.72 11.63 12.67
N GLN A 296 -23.82 11.15 13.54
CA GLN A 296 -24.08 11.02 14.96
C GLN A 296 -24.24 12.39 15.63
N LEU A 297 -23.35 13.34 15.35
CA LEU A 297 -23.47 14.72 15.84
C LEU A 297 -24.72 15.43 15.32
N LEU A 298 -25.12 15.19 14.06
CA LEU A 298 -26.39 15.70 13.51
C LEU A 298 -27.61 15.04 14.16
N ARG A 299 -27.55 13.75 14.50
CA ARG A 299 -28.62 13.08 15.26
C ARG A 299 -28.70 13.62 16.69
N GLU A 300 -27.56 13.80 17.37
CA GLU A 300 -27.51 14.36 18.73
C GLU A 300 -28.00 15.81 18.76
N ALA A 301 -27.59 16.64 17.80
CA ALA A 301 -28.10 18.01 17.66
C ALA A 301 -29.61 18.03 17.34
N ARG A 302 -30.11 17.08 16.54
CA ARG A 302 -31.55 16.95 16.26
C ARG A 302 -32.32 16.52 17.51
N VAL A 303 -31.79 15.63 18.33
CA VAL A 303 -32.40 15.22 19.61
C VAL A 303 -32.38 16.37 20.63
N ALA A 304 -31.33 17.20 20.64
CA ALA A 304 -31.26 18.38 21.50
C ALA A 304 -32.21 19.52 21.07
N VAL A 305 -32.35 19.76 19.76
CA VAL A 305 -33.21 20.82 19.22
C VAL A 305 -34.69 20.43 19.23
N PHE A 306 -35.02 19.14 19.14
CA PHE A 306 -36.40 18.63 19.17
C PHE A 306 -36.78 17.93 20.50
N SER A 307 -35.95 18.04 21.54
CA SER A 307 -36.32 17.54 22.87
C SER A 307 -37.39 18.47 23.49
N PRO A 308 -38.55 17.93 23.90
CA PRO A 308 -39.55 18.71 24.62
C PRO A 308 -38.96 19.11 25.97
N HIS A 309 -38.78 20.41 26.19
CA HIS A 309 -38.31 20.92 27.46
C HIS A 309 -39.26 20.49 28.57
N HIS A 310 -38.69 19.91 29.62
CA HIS A 310 -39.34 19.59 30.87
C HIS A 310 -40.10 20.81 31.41
N ARG A 311 -41.39 20.62 31.66
CA ARG A 311 -42.31 21.57 32.31
C ARG A 311 -41.74 21.94 33.71
N PRO A 312 -41.61 23.22 34.08
CA PRO A 312 -41.22 23.60 35.44
C PRO A 312 -42.38 23.35 36.42
N PRO A 313 -42.09 23.18 37.72
CA PRO A 313 -43.10 22.87 38.72
C PRO A 313 -44.00 24.09 38.93
N LEU A 314 -45.31 23.87 38.94
CA LEU A 314 -46.27 24.82 39.48
C LEU A 314 -46.19 24.75 41.01
N GLN A 315 -45.87 25.88 41.61
CA GLN A 315 -46.04 26.15 43.02
C GLN A 315 -47.24 27.11 43.14
N ASP A 316 -48.06 26.84 44.16
CA ASP A 316 -49.37 27.40 44.55
C ASP A 316 -50.62 26.73 43.94
#